data_AF-A0A2A4V6X2-F1
#
_entry.id   AF-A0A2A4V6X2-F1
#
_cell.length_a   1.000
_cell.length_b   1.000
_cell.length_c   1.000
_cell.angle_alpha   90.00
_cell.angle_beta   90.00
_cell.angle_gamma   90.00
#
_symmetry.space_group_name_H-M   'P 1'
#
loop_
_entity.id
_entity.type
_entity.pdbx_description
1 polymer ?
#
loop_
_entity_poly.entity_id
_entity_poly.type
_entity_poly.pdbx_seq_one_letter_code
_entity_poly.pdbx_strand_id
1 'polypeptide(L)'
;MIVKTYSGHNVPEGATRFRGDSVTHHPFFLKYEDGRQYSHAIPVDKFDWKKDSNTWSDLIELPQEPETFVPVVGEECEIKSNNNWNPIDILAVTAQHVIFNEIGKENEQIVYLLNRKFRPIKTEREKVIEWALKQDCPPCDGMLSRTDFCGELFDLGALKIPETKS
;
A
#
# COMPACT_ATOMS: atom_id res chain seq x y z
N MET A 1 -13.20 1.51 -7.62
CA MET A 1 -12.49 2.79 -7.38
C MET A 1 -11.20 2.81 -8.20
N ILE A 2 -10.58 3.98 -8.47
CA ILE A 2 -9.20 4.02 -9.03
C ILE A 2 -8.25 3.89 -7.84
N VAL A 3 -7.38 2.89 -7.86
CA VAL A 3 -6.44 2.65 -6.74
C VAL A 3 -5.03 3.15 -7.03
N LYS A 4 -4.60 3.12 -8.29
CA LYS A 4 -3.29 3.65 -8.74
C LYS A 4 -3.23 3.81 -10.25
N THR A 5 -2.07 4.18 -10.79
CA THR A 5 -1.77 4.20 -12.22
C THR A 5 -0.74 3.15 -12.59
N TYR A 6 -0.96 2.40 -13.69
CA TYR A 6 -0.01 1.43 -14.24
C TYR A 6 0.06 1.57 -15.76
N SER A 7 1.28 1.67 -16.31
CA SER A 7 1.52 1.86 -17.75
C SER A 7 0.72 3.02 -18.38
N GLY A 8 0.52 4.12 -17.63
CA GLY A 8 -0.25 5.28 -18.09
C GLY A 8 -1.78 5.12 -17.99
N HIS A 9 -2.27 4.07 -17.34
CA HIS A 9 -3.70 3.79 -17.19
C HIS A 9 -4.14 3.73 -15.73
N ASN A 10 -5.37 4.18 -15.46
CA ASN A 10 -5.98 4.07 -14.13
C ASN A 10 -6.30 2.61 -13.83
N VAL A 11 -5.70 2.08 -12.76
CA VAL A 11 -5.90 0.70 -12.30
C VAL A 11 -7.23 0.62 -11.54
N PRO A 12 -8.19 -0.19 -12.00
CA PRO A 12 -9.40 -0.46 -11.26
C PRO A 12 -9.08 -1.25 -10.00
N GLU A 13 -9.76 -0.94 -8.91
CA GLU A 13 -9.74 -1.71 -7.68
C GLU A 13 -9.98 -3.21 -7.93
N GLY A 14 -9.17 -4.04 -7.27
CA GLY A 14 -9.20 -5.51 -7.41
C GLY A 14 -8.44 -6.06 -8.61
N ALA A 15 -7.88 -5.20 -9.49
CA ALA A 15 -7.06 -5.67 -10.61
C ALA A 15 -5.78 -6.38 -10.13
N THR A 16 -5.60 -7.62 -10.59
CA THR A 16 -4.44 -8.45 -10.26
C THR A 16 -3.48 -8.61 -11.42
N ARG A 17 -3.95 -8.42 -12.66
CA ARG A 17 -3.12 -8.51 -13.87
C ARG A 17 -3.46 -7.42 -14.87
N PHE A 18 -2.51 -7.12 -15.73
CA PHE A 18 -2.62 -6.20 -16.84
C PHE A 18 -2.17 -6.87 -18.13
N ARG A 19 -2.84 -6.53 -19.22
CA ARG A 19 -2.40 -6.85 -20.56
C ARG A 19 -2.24 -5.55 -21.33
N GLY A 20 -1.05 -5.34 -21.87
CA GLY A 20 -0.78 -4.23 -22.78
C GLY A 20 -1.53 -4.38 -24.11
N ASP A 21 -1.50 -3.31 -24.90
CA ASP A 21 -2.09 -3.31 -26.23
C ASP A 21 -1.42 -4.39 -27.11
N SER A 22 -2.23 -5.18 -27.80
CA SER A 22 -1.78 -6.15 -28.80
C SER A 22 -2.39 -5.78 -30.15
N VAL A 23 -1.80 -6.25 -31.24
CA VAL A 23 -2.23 -5.94 -32.62
C VAL A 23 -3.74 -6.15 -32.85
N THR A 24 -4.38 -7.01 -32.05
CA THR A 24 -5.79 -7.38 -32.18
C THR A 24 -6.66 -7.01 -30.97
N HIS A 25 -6.11 -6.46 -29.89
CA HIS A 25 -6.87 -6.20 -28.65
C HIS A 25 -6.37 -4.96 -27.91
N HIS A 26 -7.33 -4.13 -27.46
CA HIS A 26 -7.09 -3.03 -26.56
C HIS A 26 -6.48 -3.49 -25.22
N PRO A 27 -5.71 -2.64 -24.53
CA PRO A 27 -5.19 -2.95 -23.20
C PRO A 27 -6.33 -3.14 -22.19
N PHE A 28 -6.12 -4.03 -21.22
CA PHE A 28 -7.13 -4.33 -20.20
C PHE A 28 -6.52 -4.80 -18.88
N PHE A 29 -7.32 -4.67 -17.83
CA PHE A 29 -7.04 -5.24 -16.52
C PHE A 29 -7.84 -6.52 -16.29
N LEU A 30 -7.29 -7.43 -15.48
CA LEU A 30 -7.97 -8.63 -15.02
C LEU A 30 -8.05 -8.69 -13.50
N LYS A 31 -9.08 -9.35 -13.00
CA LYS A 31 -9.18 -9.83 -11.62
C LYS A 31 -9.75 -11.25 -11.57
N TYR A 32 -9.54 -11.92 -10.44
CA TYR A 32 -10.15 -13.22 -10.13
C TYR A 32 -10.98 -13.11 -8.86
N GLU A 33 -12.25 -13.47 -8.94
CA GLU A 33 -13.18 -13.51 -7.80
C GLU A 33 -13.98 -14.81 -7.86
N ASP A 34 -14.04 -15.55 -6.76
CA ASP A 34 -14.75 -16.84 -6.65
C ASP A 34 -14.37 -17.85 -7.76
N GLY A 35 -13.08 -17.89 -8.13
CA GLY A 35 -12.57 -18.75 -9.20
C GLY A 35 -13.00 -18.34 -10.62
N ARG A 36 -13.59 -17.15 -10.80
CA ARG A 36 -14.00 -16.61 -12.10
C ARG A 36 -13.12 -15.44 -12.50
N GLN A 37 -12.78 -15.39 -13.79
CA GLN A 37 -12.02 -14.29 -14.37
C GLN A 37 -12.95 -13.16 -14.82
N TYR A 38 -12.53 -11.93 -14.57
CA TYR A 38 -13.19 -10.73 -15.07
C TYR A 38 -12.16 -9.83 -15.75
N SER A 39 -12.56 -9.18 -16.85
CA SER A 39 -11.75 -8.21 -17.57
C SER A 39 -12.40 -6.83 -17.62
N HIS A 40 -11.56 -5.81 -17.66
CA HIS A 40 -11.95 -4.42 -17.83
C HIS A 40 -11.08 -3.79 -18.93
N ALA A 41 -11.68 -3.59 -20.10
CA ALA A 41 -11.02 -3.00 -21.26
C ALA A 41 -10.89 -1.48 -21.14
N ILE A 42 -9.76 -0.95 -21.58
CA ILE A 42 -9.46 0.49 -21.62
C ILE A 42 -9.71 0.97 -23.06
N PRO A 43 -10.29 2.17 -23.29
CA PRO A 43 -10.64 3.22 -22.35
C PRO A 43 -12.15 3.23 -22.05
N VAL A 44 -12.72 2.16 -21.48
CA VAL A 44 -14.13 2.20 -21.12
C VAL A 44 -14.31 3.11 -19.90
N ASP A 45 -14.92 4.28 -20.09
CA ASP A 45 -15.08 5.34 -19.08
C ASP A 45 -15.80 4.89 -17.80
N LYS A 46 -16.50 3.74 -17.85
CA LYS A 46 -17.16 3.11 -16.71
C LYS A 46 -16.39 1.86 -16.30
N PHE A 47 -15.97 1.83 -15.03
CA PHE A 47 -15.32 0.68 -14.39
C PHE A 47 -16.30 -0.50 -14.20
N ASP A 48 -16.71 -1.12 -15.30
CA ASP A 48 -17.51 -2.33 -15.30
C ASP A 48 -16.61 -3.54 -15.57
N TRP A 49 -16.54 -4.43 -14.59
CA TRP A 49 -15.90 -5.73 -14.73
C TRP A 49 -16.81 -6.67 -15.53
N LYS A 50 -16.32 -7.16 -16.67
CA LYS A 50 -17.05 -8.13 -17.49
C LYS A 50 -16.50 -9.51 -17.25
N LYS A 51 -17.39 -10.49 -17.08
CA LYS A 51 -16.98 -11.89 -16.99
C LYS A 51 -16.24 -12.26 -18.27
N ASP A 52 -15.02 -12.76 -18.11
CA ASP A 52 -14.16 -13.13 -19.23
C ASP A 52 -14.00 -14.65 -19.26
N SER A 53 -14.29 -15.23 -20.42
CA SER A 53 -14.17 -16.68 -20.66
C SER A 53 -12.91 -17.03 -21.43
N ASN A 54 -12.12 -16.03 -21.84
CA ASN A 54 -10.90 -16.23 -22.61
C ASN A 54 -9.72 -16.57 -21.69
N THR A 55 -8.83 -17.42 -22.19
CA THR A 55 -7.52 -17.67 -21.59
C THR A 55 -6.48 -16.81 -22.29
N TRP A 56 -5.80 -15.96 -21.51
CA TRP A 56 -4.78 -15.04 -22.01
C TRP A 56 -3.39 -15.52 -21.57
N SER A 57 -2.42 -15.50 -22.48
CA SER A 57 -1.05 -16.01 -22.23
C SER A 57 -0.03 -14.92 -21.94
N ASP A 58 -0.36 -13.66 -22.24
CA ASP A 58 0.51 -12.48 -22.18
C ASP A 58 0.11 -11.52 -21.04
N LEU A 59 -0.23 -12.10 -19.89
CA LEU A 59 -0.64 -11.36 -18.71
C LEU A 59 0.55 -10.96 -17.86
N ILE A 60 0.63 -9.67 -17.55
CA ILE A 60 1.60 -9.09 -16.62
C ILE A 60 0.94 -9.03 -15.25
N GLU A 61 1.55 -9.63 -14.23
CA GLU A 61 1.04 -9.49 -12.86
C GLU A 61 1.21 -8.04 -12.40
N LEU A 62 0.11 -7.47 -11.90
CA LEU A 62 0.17 -6.14 -11.31
C LEU A 62 0.84 -6.25 -9.95
N PRO A 63 1.78 -5.34 -9.62
CA PRO A 63 2.29 -5.25 -8.27
C PRO A 63 1.10 -5.06 -7.32
N GLN A 64 0.83 -6.04 -6.46
CA GLN A 64 -0.24 -5.93 -5.47
C GLN A 64 0.24 -5.02 -4.34
N GLU A 65 -0.67 -4.17 -3.83
CA GLU A 65 -0.32 -3.26 -2.76
C GLU A 65 -0.20 -3.93 -1.38
N PRO A 66 0.65 -3.37 -0.50
CA PRO A 66 1.57 -2.29 -0.83
C PRO A 66 2.76 -2.87 -1.58
N GLU A 67 3.13 -2.20 -2.68
CA GLU A 67 4.46 -2.38 -3.28
C GLU A 67 5.48 -2.35 -2.14
N THR A 68 6.47 -3.24 -2.20
CA THR A 68 7.50 -3.28 -1.16
C THR A 68 8.18 -1.93 -1.17
N PHE A 69 7.88 -1.09 -0.17
CA PHE A 69 8.47 0.24 -0.05
C PHE A 69 9.98 0.07 -0.07
N VAL A 70 10.62 0.65 -1.09
CA VAL A 70 12.06 0.63 -1.25
C VAL A 70 12.58 1.94 -0.69
N PRO A 71 13.37 1.92 0.41
CA PRO A 71 13.91 3.14 0.97
C PRO A 71 14.81 3.86 -0.03
N VAL A 72 14.83 5.19 0.02
CA VAL A 72 15.71 6.04 -0.79
C VAL A 72 16.78 6.65 0.10
N VAL A 73 17.98 6.84 -0.45
CA VAL A 73 19.10 7.49 0.26
C VAL A 73 18.72 8.92 0.65
N GLY A 74 18.95 9.27 1.92
CA GLY A 74 18.61 10.57 2.51
C GLY A 74 17.15 10.74 2.92
N GLU A 75 16.34 9.67 2.85
CA GLU A 75 14.96 9.67 3.34
C GLU A 75 14.87 9.08 4.76
N GLU A 76 14.07 9.71 5.62
CA GLU A 76 13.67 9.13 6.89
C GLU A 76 12.49 8.16 6.67
N CYS A 77 12.64 6.91 7.11
CA CYS A 77 11.59 5.89 7.01
C CYS A 77 11.54 5.03 8.28
N GLU A 78 10.66 4.03 8.32
CA GLU A 78 10.62 3.07 9.42
C GLU A 78 11.02 1.68 8.95
N ILE A 79 11.84 1.00 9.75
CA ILE A 79 12.18 -0.42 9.57
C ILE A 79 11.51 -1.29 10.62
N LYS A 80 11.01 -2.46 10.21
CA LYS A 80 10.47 -3.45 11.15
C LYS A 80 11.59 -4.27 11.80
N SER A 81 11.73 -4.13 13.12
CA SER A 81 12.64 -4.92 13.96
C SER A 81 11.90 -5.46 15.19
N ASN A 82 11.97 -6.76 15.45
CA ASN A 82 11.33 -7.42 16.60
C ASN A 82 9.85 -7.02 16.81
N ASN A 83 9.06 -7.00 15.74
CA ASN A 83 7.67 -6.57 15.68
C ASN A 83 7.39 -5.07 15.92
N ASN A 84 8.40 -4.27 16.20
CA ASN A 84 8.27 -2.82 16.30
C ASN A 84 8.77 -2.14 15.03
N TRP A 85 8.15 -1.01 14.69
CA TRP A 85 8.64 -0.12 13.64
C TRP A 85 9.53 0.92 14.31
N ASN A 86 10.77 1.05 13.82
CA ASN A 86 11.74 2.00 14.36
C ASN A 86 12.09 3.02 13.28
N PRO A 87 12.16 4.31 13.63
CA PRO A 87 12.53 5.36 12.69
C PRO A 87 14.03 5.26 12.35
N ILE A 88 14.36 5.38 11.08
CA ILE A 88 15.71 5.27 10.54
C ILE A 88 15.97 6.34 9.48
N ASP A 89 17.24 6.73 9.34
CA ASP A 89 17.76 7.54 8.25
C ASP A 89 18.63 6.68 7.32
N ILE A 90 18.37 6.75 6.01
CA ILE A 90 18.98 5.87 5.02
C ILE A 90 20.26 6.52 4.47
N LEU A 91 21.39 5.88 4.74
CA LEU A 91 22.71 6.36 4.32
C LEU A 91 23.09 5.83 2.92
N ALA A 92 22.74 4.58 2.62
CA ALA A 92 23.01 3.98 1.31
C ALA A 92 22.05 2.83 1.01
N VAL A 93 21.72 2.66 -0.27
CA VAL A 93 20.94 1.53 -0.77
C VAL A 93 21.68 0.91 -1.96
N THR A 94 21.89 -0.39 -1.90
CA THR A 94 22.52 -1.18 -2.96
C THR A 94 21.53 -2.23 -3.47
N ALA A 95 21.93 -3.01 -4.49
CA ALA A 95 21.09 -4.09 -5.01
C ALA A 95 20.68 -5.15 -3.97
N GLN A 96 21.42 -5.28 -2.86
CA GLN A 96 21.18 -6.32 -1.85
C GLN A 96 21.08 -5.80 -0.43
N HIS A 97 21.66 -4.63 -0.14
CA HIS A 97 21.80 -4.12 1.22
C HIS A 97 21.29 -2.69 1.36
N VAL A 98 20.83 -2.38 2.57
CA VAL A 98 20.53 -1.03 3.05
C VAL A 98 21.47 -0.73 4.20
N ILE A 99 22.10 0.45 4.17
CA ILE A 99 22.90 1.04 5.24
C ILE A 99 22.10 2.20 5.82
N PHE A 100 21.92 2.21 7.14
CA PHE A 100 21.07 3.20 7.82
C PHE A 100 21.54 3.47 9.24
N ASN A 101 21.09 4.60 9.79
CA ASN A 101 21.15 4.91 11.22
C ASN A 101 19.75 4.84 11.83
N GLU A 102 19.63 4.28 13.03
CA GLU A 102 18.39 4.46 13.81
C GLU A 102 18.34 5.87 14.37
N ILE A 103 17.22 6.57 14.15
CA ILE A 103 17.06 7.95 14.62
C ILE A 103 17.17 7.97 16.16
N GLY A 104 18.10 8.79 16.66
CA GLY A 104 18.45 8.85 18.08
C GLY A 104 19.57 7.90 18.52
N LYS A 105 20.21 7.19 17.59
CA LYS A 105 21.40 6.36 17.83
C LYS A 105 22.52 6.72 16.85
N GLU A 106 23.76 6.72 17.32
CA GLU A 106 24.95 7.05 16.51
C GLU A 106 25.64 5.80 15.93
N ASN A 107 24.88 4.73 15.66
CA ASN A 107 25.44 3.46 15.16
C ASN A 107 24.88 3.12 13.79
N GLU A 108 25.78 3.00 12.82
CA GLU A 108 25.47 2.52 11.48
C GLU A 108 25.12 1.02 11.50
N GLN A 109 24.08 0.66 10.78
CA GLN A 109 23.63 -0.71 10.61
C GLN A 109 23.54 -1.07 9.14
N ILE A 110 23.83 -2.34 8.83
CA ILE A 110 23.75 -2.90 7.49
C ILE A 110 22.83 -4.11 7.52
N VAL A 111 21.82 -4.13 6.64
CA VAL A 111 20.86 -5.24 6.53
C VAL A 111 20.63 -5.62 5.08
N TYR A 112 20.26 -6.88 4.85
CA TYR A 112 19.76 -7.31 3.55
C TYR A 112 18.38 -6.70 3.28
N LEU A 113 18.22 -6.04 2.14
CA LEU A 113 17.00 -5.34 1.72
C LEU A 113 15.78 -6.28 1.75
N LEU A 114 15.95 -7.51 1.23
CA LEU A 114 14.87 -8.50 1.13
C LEU A 114 14.44 -9.11 2.47
N ASN A 115 15.28 -9.00 3.52
CA ASN A 115 15.01 -9.62 4.83
C ASN A 115 14.34 -8.66 5.80
N ARG A 116 13.99 -7.45 5.34
CA ARG A 116 13.43 -6.39 6.16
C ARG A 116 12.24 -5.77 5.47
N LYS A 117 11.33 -5.25 6.29
CA LYS A 117 10.19 -4.47 5.82
C LYS A 117 10.45 -3.02 6.17
N PHE A 118 10.27 -2.18 5.17
CA PHE A 118 10.38 -0.73 5.29
C PHE A 118 9.01 -0.13 5.01
N ARG A 119 8.76 1.07 5.54
CA ARG A 119 7.59 1.88 5.20
C ARG A 119 7.90 3.36 5.46
N PRO A 120 7.15 4.30 4.87
CA PRO A 120 7.26 5.72 5.23
C PRO A 120 6.98 5.94 6.73
N ILE A 121 7.58 6.99 7.31
CA ILE A 121 7.21 7.41 8.66
C ILE A 121 5.73 7.83 8.65
N LYS A 122 4.95 7.24 9.56
CA LYS A 122 3.55 7.62 9.71
C LYS A 122 3.42 9.04 10.22
N THR A 123 2.53 9.80 9.61
CA THR A 123 2.06 11.08 10.12
C THR A 123 1.36 10.88 11.47
N GLU A 124 1.29 11.95 12.26
CA GLU A 124 0.60 11.91 13.56
C GLU A 124 -0.88 11.51 13.39
N ARG A 125 -1.53 11.99 12.32
CA ARG A 125 -2.87 11.59 11.92
C ARG A 125 -3.00 10.09 11.75
N GLU A 126 -2.11 9.48 10.97
CA GLU A 126 -2.12 8.03 10.72
C GLU A 126 -1.85 7.20 11.98
N LYS A 127 -0.94 7.67 12.85
CA LYS A 127 -0.68 7.03 14.14
C LYS A 127 -1.93 7.02 15.03
N VAL A 128 -2.63 8.15 15.11
CA VAL A 128 -3.84 8.31 15.93
C VAL A 128 -5.01 7.49 15.38
N ILE A 129 -5.19 7.46 14.05
CA ILE A 129 -6.20 6.62 13.40
C ILE A 129 -5.91 5.14 13.64
N GLU A 130 -4.66 4.69 13.43
CA GLU A 130 -4.29 3.30 13.69
C GLU A 130 -4.47 2.93 15.17
N TRP A 131 -4.11 3.83 16.09
CA TRP A 131 -4.33 3.63 17.51
C TRP A 131 -5.82 3.46 17.82
N ALA A 132 -6.68 4.32 17.29
CA ALA A 132 -8.13 4.27 17.52
C ALA A 132 -8.76 2.99 16.96
N LEU A 133 -8.32 2.55 15.78
CA LEU A 133 -8.78 1.29 15.17
C LEU A 133 -8.36 0.05 15.97
N LYS A 134 -7.27 0.12 16.76
CA LYS A 134 -6.81 -0.98 17.62
C LYS A 134 -7.56 -1.10 18.95
N GLN A 135 -8.32 -0.08 19.37
CA GLN A 135 -9.02 -0.07 20.67
C GLN A 135 -10.31 -0.91 20.73
N ASP A 136 -10.43 -1.94 19.87
CA ASP A 136 -11.49 -2.94 19.87
C ASP A 136 -12.91 -2.36 19.75
N CYS A 137 -13.37 -2.21 18.51
CA CYS A 137 -14.78 -2.00 18.24
C CYS A 137 -15.18 -2.94 17.09
N PRO A 138 -16.26 -3.73 17.18
CA PRO A 138 -16.77 -4.50 16.04
C PRO A 138 -17.44 -3.57 15.01
N PRO A 139 -17.33 -3.84 13.69
CA PRO A 139 -17.95 -2.98 12.67
C PRO A 139 -19.48 -3.03 12.74
N CYS A 140 -20.13 -1.89 12.50
CA CYS A 140 -21.57 -1.82 12.18
C CYS A 140 -21.70 -1.55 10.68
N ASP A 141 -22.48 -2.38 9.97
CA ASP A 141 -22.73 -2.21 8.54
C ASP A 141 -23.46 -0.90 8.24
N GLY A 142 -23.02 -0.19 7.18
CA GLY A 142 -23.77 0.92 6.57
C GLY A 142 -23.30 2.36 6.85
N MET A 143 -22.16 2.57 7.51
CA MET A 143 -21.54 3.91 7.68
C MET A 143 -20.21 4.05 6.94
N LEU A 144 -19.69 5.29 6.85
CA LEU A 144 -18.35 5.63 6.33
C LEU A 144 -17.31 4.58 6.73
N SER A 145 -16.30 4.35 5.89
CA SER A 145 -15.23 3.42 6.26
C SER A 145 -14.64 3.87 7.60
N ARG A 146 -14.31 2.93 8.50
CA ARG A 146 -13.90 3.28 9.87
C ARG A 146 -12.67 4.18 9.89
N THR A 147 -11.80 3.99 8.89
CA THR A 147 -10.66 4.85 8.63
C THR A 147 -11.08 6.29 8.36
N ASP A 148 -12.12 6.50 7.54
CA ASP A 148 -12.66 7.83 7.24
C ASP A 148 -13.29 8.45 8.49
N PHE A 149 -14.08 7.68 9.24
CA PHE A 149 -14.69 8.14 10.50
C PHE A 149 -13.64 8.54 11.54
N CYS A 150 -12.62 7.71 11.78
CA CYS A 150 -11.51 8.04 12.67
C CYS A 150 -10.71 9.24 12.15
N GLY A 151 -10.57 9.37 10.83
CA GLY A 151 -9.95 10.52 10.18
C GLY A 151 -10.70 11.82 10.47
N GLU A 152 -12.02 11.84 10.28
CA GLU A 152 -12.85 13.00 10.59
C GLU A 152 -12.80 13.38 12.06
N LEU A 153 -12.82 12.41 12.99
CA LEU A 153 -12.68 12.68 14.42
C LEU A 153 -11.31 13.29 14.77
N PHE A 154 -10.24 12.86 14.11
CA PHE A 154 -8.93 13.47 14.26
C PHE A 154 -8.90 14.90 13.73
N ASP A 155 -9.45 15.12 12.53
CA ASP A 155 -9.47 16.43 11.88
C ASP A 155 -10.34 17.44 12.67
N LEU A 156 -11.35 16.97 13.41
CA LEU A 156 -12.16 17.75 14.36
C LEU A 156 -11.47 17.95 15.73
N GLY A 157 -10.28 17.38 15.96
CA GLY A 157 -9.54 17.45 17.21
C GLY A 157 -10.14 16.61 18.36
N ALA A 158 -11.13 15.78 18.06
CA ALA A 158 -11.84 14.92 19.02
C ALA A 158 -11.10 13.60 19.32
N LEU A 159 -10.07 13.27 18.53
CA LEU A 159 -9.29 12.04 18.66
C LEU A 159 -7.80 12.36 18.87
N LYS A 160 -7.22 11.86 19.97
CA LYS A 160 -5.79 11.99 20.31
C LYS A 160 -5.33 10.72 21.03
N ILE A 161 -4.04 10.37 20.90
CA ILE A 161 -3.43 9.33 21.72
C ILE A 161 -3.28 9.90 23.15
N PRO A 162 -3.80 9.24 24.19
CA PRO A 162 -3.65 9.72 25.56
C PRO A 162 -2.17 9.77 25.93
N GLU A 163 -1.73 10.89 26.51
CA GLU A 163 -0.39 11.01 27.07
C GLU A 163 -0.22 9.96 28.17
N THR A 164 0.65 8.97 27.94
CA THR A 164 1.07 8.05 28.99
C THR A 164 1.71 8.87 30.10
N LYS A 165 1.02 9.01 31.23
CA LYS A 165 1.61 9.53 32.46
C LYS A 165 2.77 8.60 32.82
N SER A 166 3.99 9.14 32.72
CA SER A 166 5.22 8.50 33.20
C SER A 166 5.23 8.44 34.72
#